data_AF-A0A2P9H7M5-F1
#
_entry.id   AF-A0A2P9H7M5-F1
#
_cell.length_a   1.000
_cell.length_b   1.000
_cell.length_c   1.000
_cell.angle_alpha   90.00
_cell.angle_beta   90.00
_cell.angle_gamma   90.00
#
_symmetry.space_group_name_H-M   'P 1'
#
loop_
_entity.id
_entity.type
_entity.pdbx_description
1 polymer ?
#
loop_
_entity_poly.entity_id
_entity_poly.type
_entity_poly.pdbx_seq_one_letter_code
_entity_poly.pdbx_strand_id
1 'polypeptide(L)'
;MRSKLTTVWWMGSAFCAAACLAAIVLAVSGPNKRGTEIALQVTARFSFLLFWAAYTGSAMATLFGPNFQALKRHGREFGLAFASAHLVHVGLIAWLCWIGAAPGTGVFVFFGIALVFTYLLALLSIRRLQQMLNRTSWWLVRTVGMNYIAYAFAVDFLNHPLRGGAKHIIEYLPFAILSIAGPILYFVSLVPPTVRSGRAHFARIWTSREANRDQAAR
;
A
#
# COMPACT_ATOMS: atom_id res chain seq x y z
N MET A 1 24.27 -4.89 -13.45
CA MET A 1 24.05 -3.45 -13.70
C MET A 1 22.63 -3.11 -14.13
N ARG A 2 22.01 -3.85 -15.07
CA ARG A 2 20.67 -3.58 -15.62
C ARG A 2 19.54 -3.41 -14.58
N SER A 3 19.52 -4.20 -13.51
CA SER A 3 18.48 -4.14 -12.46
C SER A 3 18.59 -2.95 -11.50
N LYS A 4 19.80 -2.40 -11.30
CA LYS A 4 19.98 -1.18 -10.50
C LYS A 4 19.48 0.02 -11.27
N LEU A 5 19.83 0.09 -12.56
CA LEU A 5 19.40 1.16 -13.45
C LEU A 5 17.87 1.22 -13.48
N THR A 6 17.19 0.10 -13.73
CA THR A 6 15.72 0.06 -13.72
C THR A 6 15.14 0.56 -12.40
N THR A 7 15.66 0.14 -11.25
CA THR A 7 15.16 0.62 -9.94
C THR A 7 15.28 2.15 -9.82
N VAL A 8 16.40 2.73 -10.24
CA VAL A 8 16.61 4.20 -10.22
C VAL A 8 15.63 4.91 -11.15
N TRP A 9 15.36 4.36 -12.34
CA TRP A 9 14.35 4.91 -13.25
C TRP A 9 12.95 4.92 -12.62
N TRP A 10 12.56 3.87 -11.89
CA TRP A 10 11.28 3.82 -11.19
C TRP A 10 11.18 4.85 -10.05
N MET A 11 12.25 5.01 -9.27
CA MET A 11 12.30 6.02 -8.20
C MET A 11 12.25 7.44 -8.76
N GLY A 12 13.07 7.72 -9.78
CA GLY A 12 13.15 9.01 -10.44
C GLY A 12 11.83 9.39 -11.12
N SER A 13 11.22 8.47 -11.88
CA SER A 13 9.94 8.74 -12.53
C SER A 13 8.82 8.99 -11.52
N ALA A 14 8.77 8.24 -10.43
CA ALA A 14 7.77 8.43 -9.38
C ALA A 14 7.97 9.76 -8.63
N PHE A 15 9.22 10.14 -8.34
CA PHE A 15 9.53 11.45 -7.76
C PHE A 15 9.14 12.59 -8.70
N CYS A 16 9.54 12.53 -9.98
CA CYS A 16 9.20 13.53 -10.98
C CYS A 16 7.69 13.64 -11.17
N ALA A 17 6.96 12.52 -11.24
CA ALA A 17 5.50 12.53 -11.34
C ALA A 17 4.84 13.21 -10.13
N ALA A 18 5.27 12.85 -8.91
CA ALA A 18 4.77 13.48 -7.69
C ALA A 18 5.10 14.98 -7.63
N ALA A 19 6.31 15.38 -8.02
CA ALA A 19 6.75 16.77 -8.06
C ALA A 19 5.96 17.58 -9.10
N CYS A 20 5.74 17.04 -10.30
CA CYS A 20 4.93 17.68 -11.33
C CYS A 20 3.48 17.85 -10.86
N LEU A 21 2.87 16.82 -10.26
CA LEU A 21 1.52 16.92 -9.71
C LEU A 21 1.43 18.02 -8.63
N ALA A 22 2.39 18.04 -7.69
CA ALA A 22 2.45 19.07 -6.66
C ALA A 22 2.62 20.47 -7.27
N ALA A 23 3.55 20.64 -8.21
CA ALA A 23 3.83 21.92 -8.87
C ALA A 23 2.61 22.44 -9.64
N ILE A 24 1.90 21.58 -10.37
CA ILE A 24 0.67 21.94 -11.08
C ILE A 24 -0.40 22.42 -10.09
N VAL A 25 -0.62 21.68 -9.01
CA VAL A 25 -1.63 22.05 -8.01
C VAL A 25 -1.28 23.38 -7.34
N LEU A 26 -0.02 23.59 -6.96
CA LEU A 26 0.45 24.84 -6.34
C LEU A 26 0.42 26.01 -7.33
N ALA A 27 0.68 25.79 -8.62
CA ALA A 27 0.58 26.82 -9.65
C ALA A 27 -0.88 27.28 -9.85
N VAL A 28 -1.84 26.34 -9.77
CA VAL A 28 -3.28 26.64 -9.95
C VAL A 28 -3.93 27.19 -8.68
N SER A 29 -3.56 26.68 -7.50
CA SER A 29 -4.24 26.97 -6.22
C SER A 29 -3.46 27.93 -5.31
N GLY A 30 -2.22 28.25 -5.67
CA GLY A 30 -1.28 29.06 -4.89
C GLY A 30 -0.51 28.26 -3.83
N PRO A 31 0.68 28.73 -3.40
CA PRO A 31 1.50 28.08 -2.37
C PRO A 31 1.06 28.39 -0.93
N ASN A 32 -0.21 28.77 -0.74
CA ASN A 32 -0.80 29.03 0.57
C ASN A 32 -1.31 27.73 1.22
N LYS A 33 -1.74 27.81 2.48
CA LYS A 33 -2.27 26.67 3.26
C LYS A 33 -3.22 25.78 2.45
N ARG A 34 -4.24 26.38 1.82
CA ARG A 34 -5.27 25.65 1.08
C ARG A 34 -4.70 24.94 -0.14
N GLY A 35 -3.88 25.62 -0.94
CA GLY A 35 -3.25 25.00 -2.11
C GLY A 35 -2.28 23.88 -1.73
N THR A 36 -1.54 24.04 -0.63
CA THR A 36 -0.67 22.98 -0.09
C THR A 36 -1.46 21.79 0.44
N GLU A 37 -2.59 22.00 1.11
CA GLU A 37 -3.49 20.91 1.54
C GLU A 37 -4.02 20.10 0.35
N ILE A 38 -4.41 20.76 -0.74
CA ILE A 38 -4.83 20.07 -1.97
C ILE A 38 -3.65 19.29 -2.58
N ALA A 39 -2.46 19.88 -2.63
CA ALA A 39 -1.26 19.21 -3.14
C ALA A 39 -0.89 17.99 -2.28
N LEU A 40 -1.06 18.06 -0.95
CA LEU A 40 -0.87 16.95 -0.03
C LEU A 40 -1.85 15.81 -0.31
N GLN A 41 -3.13 16.11 -0.54
CA GLN A 41 -4.12 15.08 -0.89
C GLN A 41 -3.76 14.36 -2.20
N VAL A 42 -3.41 15.12 -3.25
CA VAL A 42 -3.04 14.54 -4.55
C VAL A 42 -1.78 13.67 -4.44
N THR A 43 -0.74 14.17 -3.77
CA THR A 43 0.51 13.42 -3.59
C THR A 43 0.36 12.22 -2.66
N ALA A 44 -0.50 12.29 -1.64
CA ALA A 44 -0.84 11.16 -0.77
C ALA A 44 -1.53 10.03 -1.56
N ARG A 45 -2.54 10.38 -2.36
CA ARG A 45 -3.25 9.40 -3.22
C ARG A 45 -2.32 8.73 -4.22
N PHE A 46 -1.46 9.51 -4.88
CA PHE A 46 -0.47 8.95 -5.80
C PHE A 46 0.52 8.02 -5.09
N SER A 47 1.03 8.43 -3.93
CA SER A 47 1.93 7.61 -3.10
C SER A 47 1.24 6.32 -2.65
N PHE A 48 -0.02 6.41 -2.23
CA PHE A 48 -0.81 5.25 -1.81
C PHE A 48 -0.97 4.21 -2.92
N LEU A 49 -1.18 4.61 -4.18
CA LEU A 49 -1.30 3.65 -5.29
C LEU A 49 -0.01 2.84 -5.48
N LEU A 50 1.15 3.50 -5.38
CA LEU A 50 2.46 2.83 -5.43
C LEU A 50 2.67 1.90 -4.23
N PHE A 51 2.31 2.36 -3.03
CA PHE A 51 2.36 1.56 -1.82
C PHE A 51 1.45 0.33 -1.91
N TRP A 52 0.21 0.52 -2.35
CA TRP A 52 -0.79 -0.54 -2.46
C TRP A 52 -0.32 -1.64 -3.41
N ALA A 53 0.22 -1.28 -4.57
CA ALA A 53 0.84 -2.22 -5.51
C ALA A 53 1.97 -3.03 -4.86
N ALA A 54 2.85 -2.38 -4.08
CA ALA A 54 3.93 -3.03 -3.35
C ALA A 54 3.42 -3.97 -2.24
N TYR A 55 2.36 -3.57 -1.55
CA TYR A 55 1.78 -4.26 -0.40
C TYR A 55 0.97 -5.49 -0.82
N THR A 56 0.09 -5.36 -1.81
CA THR A 56 -0.83 -6.42 -2.23
C THR A 56 -0.24 -7.38 -3.24
N GLY A 57 0.86 -7.02 -3.92
CA GLY A 57 1.41 -7.82 -5.01
C GLY A 57 1.67 -9.29 -4.67
N SER A 58 2.17 -9.58 -3.44
CA SER A 58 2.36 -10.97 -3.00
C SER A 58 1.05 -11.69 -2.72
N ALA A 59 0.07 -11.00 -2.11
CA ALA A 59 -1.24 -11.57 -1.83
C ALA A 59 -2.00 -11.87 -3.12
N MET A 60 -1.98 -10.96 -4.09
CA MET A 60 -2.64 -11.14 -5.38
C MET A 60 -2.03 -12.31 -6.17
N ALA A 61 -0.70 -12.45 -6.19
CA ALA A 61 -0.03 -13.59 -6.83
C ALA A 61 -0.39 -14.92 -6.17
N THR A 62 -0.55 -14.96 -4.84
CA THR A 62 -0.97 -16.17 -4.11
C THR A 62 -2.43 -16.52 -4.39
N LEU A 63 -3.32 -15.53 -4.46
CA LEU A 63 -4.77 -15.75 -4.55
C LEU A 63 -5.28 -15.95 -5.98
N PHE A 64 -4.69 -15.25 -6.95
CA PHE A 64 -5.17 -15.21 -8.34
C PHE A 64 -4.17 -15.82 -9.35
N GLY A 65 -3.00 -16.29 -8.87
CA GLY A 65 -2.08 -17.09 -9.67
C GLY A 65 -1.18 -16.28 -10.63
N PRO A 66 -0.78 -16.87 -11.77
CA PRO A 66 0.33 -16.38 -12.62
C PRO A 66 0.19 -14.95 -13.14
N ASN A 67 -1.04 -14.49 -13.37
CA ASN A 67 -1.32 -13.16 -13.93
C ASN A 67 -0.81 -12.01 -13.03
N PHE A 68 -0.68 -12.25 -11.72
CA PHE A 68 -0.19 -11.26 -10.75
C PHE A 68 1.27 -11.47 -10.33
N GLN A 69 1.98 -12.44 -10.93
CA GLN A 69 3.39 -12.68 -10.62
C GLN A 69 4.28 -11.51 -11.03
N ALA A 70 3.92 -10.77 -12.10
CA ALA A 70 4.63 -9.55 -12.49
C ALA A 70 4.59 -8.50 -11.37
N LEU A 71 3.40 -8.31 -10.76
CA LEU A 71 3.21 -7.37 -9.65
C LEU A 71 4.05 -7.76 -8.43
N LYS A 72 4.04 -9.06 -8.07
CA LYS A 72 4.91 -9.59 -7.00
C LYS A 72 6.40 -9.37 -7.29
N ARG A 73 6.85 -9.63 -8.52
CA ARG A 73 8.25 -9.49 -8.94
C ARG A 73 8.74 -8.04 -8.83
N HIS A 74 7.87 -7.08 -9.15
CA HIS A 74 8.18 -5.65 -9.09
C HIS A 74 7.81 -4.97 -7.77
N GLY A 75 7.35 -5.72 -6.76
CA GLY A 75 6.88 -5.14 -5.49
C GLY A 75 7.95 -4.35 -4.74
N ARG A 76 9.23 -4.69 -4.91
CA ARG A 76 10.35 -3.92 -4.33
C ARG A 76 10.51 -2.57 -5.03
N GLU A 77 10.45 -2.56 -6.35
CA GLU A 77 10.54 -1.36 -7.18
C GLU A 77 9.37 -0.42 -6.90
N PHE A 78 8.14 -0.95 -6.75
CA PHE A 78 6.99 -0.16 -6.30
C PHE A 78 7.17 0.42 -4.90
N GLY A 79 7.71 -0.34 -3.94
CA GLY A 79 7.95 0.16 -2.59
C GLY A 79 8.99 1.28 -2.53
N LEU A 80 10.06 1.17 -3.33
CA LEU A 80 11.07 2.23 -3.46
C LEU A 80 10.55 3.45 -4.24
N ALA A 81 9.75 3.22 -5.28
CA ALA A 81 9.07 4.28 -6.01
C ALA A 81 8.10 5.05 -5.10
N PHE A 82 7.34 4.34 -4.25
CA PHE A 82 6.51 4.92 -3.21
C PHE A 82 7.33 5.81 -2.27
N ALA A 83 8.40 5.28 -1.66
CA ALA A 83 9.24 6.06 -0.74
C ALA A 83 9.84 7.32 -1.41
N SER A 84 10.20 7.21 -2.69
CA SER A 84 10.71 8.32 -3.50
C SER A 84 9.64 9.37 -3.79
N ALA A 85 8.46 8.97 -4.27
CA ALA A 85 7.33 9.89 -4.49
C ALA A 85 6.88 10.56 -3.17
N HIS A 86 6.89 9.80 -2.07
CA HIS A 86 6.47 10.29 -0.76
C HIS A 86 7.41 11.36 -0.20
N LEU A 87 8.66 11.43 -0.67
CA LEU A 87 9.58 12.52 -0.31
C LEU A 87 9.04 13.90 -0.72
N VAL A 88 8.34 13.98 -1.86
CA VAL A 88 7.66 15.22 -2.28
C VAL A 88 6.54 15.59 -1.31
N HIS A 89 5.77 14.59 -0.87
CA HIS A 89 4.72 14.79 0.13
C HIS A 89 5.29 15.30 1.46
N VAL A 90 6.39 14.73 1.94
CA VAL A 90 7.11 15.22 3.12
C VAL A 90 7.58 16.66 2.94
N GLY A 91 8.07 17.02 1.75
CA GLY A 91 8.44 18.40 1.42
C GLY A 91 7.26 19.37 1.55
N LEU A 92 6.06 18.97 1.14
CA LEU A 92 4.84 19.77 1.32
C LEU A 92 4.43 19.89 2.80
N ILE A 93 4.63 18.85 3.62
CA ILE A 93 4.42 18.93 5.07
C ILE A 93 5.40 19.91 5.69
N ALA A 94 6.69 19.84 5.33
CA ALA A 94 7.70 20.77 5.78
C ALA A 94 7.35 22.22 5.38
N TRP A 95 6.83 22.42 4.17
CA TRP A 95 6.32 23.71 3.71
C TRP A 95 5.15 24.22 4.56
N LEU A 96 4.15 23.37 4.87
CA LEU A 96 3.05 23.74 5.79
C LEU A 96 3.57 24.20 7.15
N CYS A 97 4.53 23.48 7.72
CA CYS A 97 5.15 23.85 8.99
C CYS A 97 5.87 25.20 8.88
N TRP A 98 6.59 25.44 7.78
CA TRP A 98 7.30 26.69 7.52
C TRP A 98 6.37 27.90 7.44
N ILE A 99 5.22 27.77 6.78
CA ILE A 99 4.22 28.86 6.66
C ILE A 99 3.31 29.01 7.90
N GLY A 100 3.64 28.34 9.02
CA GLY A 100 2.89 28.43 10.28
C GLY A 100 1.58 27.65 10.30
N ALA A 101 1.35 26.77 9.32
CA ALA A 101 0.14 25.95 9.20
C ALA A 101 0.41 24.48 9.57
N ALA A 102 1.24 24.25 10.60
CA ALA A 102 1.63 22.91 11.03
C ALA A 102 0.41 22.07 11.46
N PRO A 103 0.38 20.76 11.15
CA PRO A 103 -0.64 19.85 11.65
C PRO A 103 -0.62 19.77 13.18
N GLY A 104 -1.76 19.43 13.79
CA GLY A 104 -1.82 19.17 15.22
C GLY A 104 -0.87 18.04 15.65
N THR A 105 -0.29 18.14 16.84
CA THR A 105 0.79 17.25 17.33
C THR A 105 0.43 15.77 17.24
N GLY A 106 -0.81 15.39 17.57
CA GLY A 106 -1.26 13.99 17.48
C GLY A 106 -1.22 13.43 16.06
N VAL A 107 -1.68 14.23 15.07
CA VAL A 107 -1.63 13.86 13.64
C VAL A 107 -0.17 13.78 13.19
N PHE A 108 0.64 14.77 13.59
CA PHE A 108 2.05 14.83 13.24
C PHE A 108 2.83 13.60 13.74
N VAL A 109 2.63 13.20 15.00
CA VAL A 109 3.30 12.02 15.58
C VAL A 109 2.80 10.74 14.92
N PHE A 110 1.48 10.58 14.74
CA PHE A 110 0.89 9.38 14.15
C PHE A 110 1.40 9.11 12.73
N PHE A 111 1.33 10.11 11.84
CA PHE A 111 1.86 9.98 10.48
C PHE A 111 3.39 9.99 10.45
N GLY A 112 4.05 10.64 11.41
CA GLY A 112 5.50 10.60 11.59
C GLY A 112 6.03 9.18 11.83
N ILE A 113 5.33 8.36 12.61
CA ILE A 113 5.70 6.95 12.81
C ILE A 113 5.58 6.17 11.49
N ALA A 114 4.53 6.42 10.69
CA ALA A 114 4.36 5.79 9.38
C ALA A 114 5.49 6.19 8.43
N LEU A 115 5.96 7.44 8.54
CA LEU A 115 7.09 7.95 7.79
C LEU A 115 8.40 7.24 8.16
N VAL A 116 8.65 7.05 9.46
CA VAL A 116 9.80 6.29 9.96
C VAL A 116 9.79 4.87 9.40
N PHE A 117 8.66 4.17 9.47
CA PHE A 117 8.55 2.83 8.88
C PHE A 117 8.79 2.83 7.36
N THR A 118 8.27 3.83 6.65
CA THR A 118 8.45 3.95 5.20
C THR A 118 9.93 4.01 4.82
N TYR A 119 10.69 4.91 5.44
CA TYR A 119 12.11 5.06 5.14
C TYR A 119 12.97 3.95 5.73
N LEU A 120 12.59 3.38 6.88
CA LEU A 120 13.25 2.19 7.42
C LEU A 120 13.15 1.02 6.44
N LEU A 121 11.97 0.75 5.88
CA LEU A 121 11.76 -0.30 4.89
C LEU A 121 12.48 -0.01 3.57
N ALA A 122 12.51 1.26 3.14
CA ALA A 122 13.27 1.68 1.96
C ALA A 122 14.78 1.44 2.16
N LEU A 123 15.32 1.80 3.33
CA LEU A 123 16.72 1.61 3.67
C LEU A 123 17.07 0.11 3.77
N LEU A 124 16.23 -0.68 4.43
CA LEU A 124 16.38 -2.13 4.52
C LEU A 124 16.14 -2.86 3.19
N SER A 125 15.66 -2.17 2.15
CA SER A 125 15.62 -2.73 0.80
C SER A 125 17.00 -2.78 0.12
N ILE A 126 18.03 -2.18 0.72
CA ILE A 126 19.42 -2.30 0.25
C ILE A 126 19.96 -3.68 0.66
N ARG A 127 20.37 -4.50 -0.32
CA ARG A 127 20.83 -5.89 -0.09
C ARG A 127 21.82 -6.03 1.06
N ARG A 128 22.80 -5.12 1.17
CA ARG A 128 23.83 -5.15 2.22
C ARG A 128 23.22 -4.99 3.62
N LEU A 129 22.27 -4.07 3.79
CA LEU A 129 21.59 -3.84 5.07
C LEU A 129 20.59 -4.96 5.38
N GLN A 130 19.88 -5.44 4.36
CA GLN A 130 18.94 -6.56 4.51
C GLN A 130 19.65 -7.84 4.96
N GLN A 131 20.86 -8.11 4.46
CA GLN A 131 21.66 -9.29 4.82
C GLN A 131 22.17 -9.28 6.26
N MET A 132 22.20 -8.11 6.91
CA MET A 132 22.53 -8.00 8.33
C MET A 132 21.38 -8.43 9.24
N LEU A 133 20.15 -8.55 8.71
CA LEU A 133 18.98 -8.99 9.46
C LEU A 133 18.74 -10.49 9.27
N ASN A 134 18.42 -11.15 10.37
CA ASN A 134 17.89 -12.50 10.34
C ASN A 134 16.57 -12.54 9.56
N ARG A 135 16.30 -13.68 8.89
CA ARG A 135 15.08 -13.89 8.08
C ARG A 135 13.80 -13.58 8.85
N THR A 136 13.74 -13.96 10.11
CA THR A 136 12.58 -13.71 11.00
C THR A 136 12.42 -12.23 11.33
N SER A 137 13.52 -11.55 11.70
CA SER A 137 13.50 -10.11 12.00
C SER A 137 13.09 -9.28 10.79
N TRP A 138 13.62 -9.62 9.60
CA TRP A 138 13.21 -8.98 8.35
C TRP A 138 11.72 -9.17 8.07
N TRP A 139 11.22 -10.40 8.20
CA TRP A 139 9.80 -10.68 8.01
C TRP A 139 8.92 -9.90 8.99
N LEU A 140 9.32 -9.82 10.26
CA LEU A 140 8.59 -9.06 11.28
C LEU A 140 8.57 -7.57 10.98
N VAL A 141 9.74 -6.95 10.77
CA VAL A 141 9.85 -5.51 10.47
C VAL A 141 9.06 -5.15 9.21
N ARG A 142 9.19 -5.96 8.16
CA ARG A 142 8.42 -5.76 6.92
C ARG A 142 6.92 -5.87 7.16
N THR A 143 6.47 -6.89 7.88
CA THR A 143 5.05 -7.12 8.13
C THR A 143 4.45 -6.03 9.00
N VAL A 144 5.08 -5.70 10.13
CA VAL A 144 4.62 -4.65 11.05
C VAL A 144 4.64 -3.29 10.35
N GLY A 145 5.75 -2.93 9.70
CA GLY A 145 5.88 -1.65 9.02
C GLY A 145 4.87 -1.47 7.89
N MET A 146 4.68 -2.49 7.04
CA MET A 146 3.70 -2.42 5.96
C MET A 146 2.26 -2.31 6.48
N ASN A 147 1.89 -3.07 7.50
CA ASN A 147 0.55 -3.00 8.08
C ASN A 147 0.30 -1.67 8.79
N TYR A 148 1.32 -1.11 9.46
CA TYR A 148 1.21 0.21 10.08
C TYR A 148 1.01 1.32 9.02
N ILE A 149 1.78 1.30 7.93
CA ILE A 149 1.61 2.26 6.82
C ILE A 149 0.22 2.10 6.18
N ALA A 150 -0.24 0.87 5.95
CA ALA A 150 -1.58 0.60 5.43
C ALA A 150 -2.67 1.15 6.37
N TYR A 151 -2.51 0.94 7.68
CA TYR A 151 -3.41 1.49 8.69
C TYR A 151 -3.42 3.02 8.70
N ALA A 152 -2.26 3.66 8.61
CA ALA A 152 -2.17 5.12 8.55
C ALA A 152 -2.92 5.69 7.33
N PHE A 153 -2.76 5.08 6.15
CA PHE A 153 -3.54 5.46 4.96
C PHE A 153 -5.04 5.18 5.12
N ALA A 154 -5.42 4.06 5.73
CA ALA A 154 -6.83 3.76 5.99
C ALA A 154 -7.47 4.82 6.90
N VAL A 155 -6.79 5.19 7.99
CA VAL A 155 -7.23 6.26 8.90
C VAL A 155 -7.35 7.59 8.15
N ASP A 156 -6.40 7.92 7.28
CA ASP A 156 -6.45 9.14 6.48
C ASP A 156 -7.66 9.19 5.53
N PHE A 157 -7.85 8.13 4.75
CA PHE A 157 -8.94 8.06 3.76
C PHE A 157 -10.32 7.82 4.37
N LEU A 158 -10.42 7.28 5.58
CA LEU A 158 -11.71 7.09 6.26
C LEU A 158 -12.14 8.37 7.01
N ASN A 159 -11.19 9.18 7.50
CA ASN A 159 -11.51 10.41 8.22
C ASN A 159 -11.76 11.62 7.31
N HIS A 160 -11.18 11.66 6.09
CA HIS A 160 -11.38 12.76 5.14
C HIS A 160 -12.84 12.88 4.60
N PRO A 161 -13.55 11.80 4.23
CA PRO A 161 -14.93 11.85 3.74
C PRO A 161 -15.91 12.45 4.75
N LEU A 162 -15.63 12.36 6.05
CA LEU A 162 -16.50 12.86 7.11
C LEU A 162 -16.41 14.38 7.30
N ARG A 163 -15.42 15.04 6.67
CA ARG A 163 -15.17 16.48 6.81
C ARG A 163 -15.46 17.30 5.55
N GLY A 164 -15.76 16.65 4.44
CA GLY A 164 -16.00 17.29 3.15
C GLY A 164 -17.29 16.77 2.51
N GLY A 165 -18.14 17.67 2.00
CA GLY A 165 -19.47 17.32 1.46
C GLY A 165 -19.44 16.26 0.32
N ALA A 166 -20.61 15.88 -0.18
CA ALA A 166 -20.83 14.69 -1.04
C ALA A 166 -19.83 14.47 -2.21
N LYS A 167 -19.23 15.51 -2.79
CA LYS A 167 -18.18 15.39 -3.82
C LYS A 167 -16.88 14.73 -3.30
N HIS A 168 -16.50 15.00 -2.05
CA HIS A 168 -15.33 14.37 -1.43
C HIS A 168 -15.56 12.89 -1.12
N ILE A 169 -16.79 12.47 -0.88
CA ILE A 169 -17.10 11.06 -0.64
C ILE A 169 -16.78 10.22 -1.89
N ILE A 170 -17.23 10.65 -3.06
CA ILE A 170 -17.03 9.93 -4.32
C ILE A 170 -15.54 9.86 -4.69
N GLU A 171 -14.80 10.95 -4.46
CA GLU A 171 -13.37 11.04 -4.79
C GLU A 171 -12.50 10.14 -3.90
N TYR A 172 -12.87 9.95 -2.63
CA TYR A 172 -12.12 9.14 -1.66
C TYR A 172 -12.57 7.68 -1.61
N LEU A 173 -13.79 7.37 -2.07
CA LEU A 173 -14.36 6.02 -2.05
C LEU A 173 -13.44 4.93 -2.64
N PRO A 174 -12.83 5.09 -3.83
CA PRO A 174 -11.94 4.05 -4.37
C PRO A 174 -10.72 3.81 -3.47
N PHE A 175 -10.15 4.87 -2.89
CA PHE A 175 -8.99 4.76 -1.99
C PHE A 175 -9.36 4.12 -0.66
N ALA A 176 -10.53 4.46 -0.10
CA ALA A 176 -11.07 3.83 1.10
C ALA A 176 -11.30 2.33 0.88
N ILE A 177 -11.93 1.94 -0.23
CA ILE A 177 -12.13 0.52 -0.60
C ILE A 177 -10.79 -0.19 -0.71
N LEU A 178 -9.82 0.38 -1.44
CA LEU A 178 -8.49 -0.21 -1.60
C LEU A 178 -7.73 -0.33 -0.27
N SER A 179 -7.89 0.63 0.64
CA SER A 179 -7.25 0.64 1.95
C SER A 179 -7.73 -0.49 2.86
N ILE A 180 -8.99 -0.93 2.68
CA ILE A 180 -9.58 -2.08 3.38
C ILE A 180 -9.28 -3.39 2.64
N ALA A 181 -9.41 -3.39 1.32
CA ALA A 181 -9.20 -4.57 0.49
C ALA A 181 -7.75 -5.09 0.59
N GLY A 182 -6.76 -4.20 0.69
CA GLY A 182 -5.35 -4.59 0.81
C GLY A 182 -5.07 -5.50 2.01
N PRO A 183 -5.37 -5.07 3.24
CA PRO A 183 -5.23 -5.89 4.43
C PRO A 183 -6.03 -7.20 4.36
N ILE A 184 -7.27 -7.17 3.86
CA ILE A 184 -8.06 -8.39 3.68
C ILE A 184 -7.34 -9.38 2.75
N LEU A 185 -6.86 -8.94 1.60
CA LEU A 185 -6.10 -9.78 0.68
C LEU A 185 -4.85 -10.35 1.35
N TYR A 186 -4.13 -9.51 2.10
CA TYR A 186 -2.94 -9.92 2.83
C TYR A 186 -3.25 -11.03 3.85
N PHE A 187 -4.23 -10.83 4.72
CA PHE A 187 -4.62 -11.82 5.74
C PHE A 187 -5.16 -13.11 5.12
N VAL A 188 -6.01 -13.01 4.08
CA VAL A 188 -6.53 -14.19 3.37
C VAL A 188 -5.38 -14.98 2.71
N SER A 189 -4.33 -14.31 2.23
CA SER A 189 -3.17 -14.99 1.64
C SER A 189 -2.28 -15.72 2.65
N LEU A 190 -2.39 -15.39 3.95
CA LEU A 190 -1.66 -16.07 5.02
C LEU A 190 -2.34 -17.38 5.46
N VAL A 191 -3.61 -17.60 5.09
CA VAL A 191 -4.33 -18.83 5.42
C VAL A 191 -3.80 -19.98 4.55
N PRO A 192 -3.25 -21.05 5.15
CA PRO A 192 -2.66 -22.14 4.38
C PRO A 192 -3.69 -22.85 3.48
N PRO A 193 -3.29 -23.29 2.27
CA PRO A 193 -4.20 -23.89 1.27
C PRO A 193 -4.91 -25.17 1.73
N THR A 194 -4.45 -25.80 2.82
CA THR A 194 -5.06 -27.01 3.41
C THR A 194 -6.50 -26.80 3.89
N VAL A 195 -6.84 -25.59 4.34
CA VAL A 195 -8.24 -25.24 4.73
C VAL A 195 -9.12 -25.01 3.50
N ARG A 196 -8.53 -24.60 2.37
CA ARG A 196 -9.23 -24.28 1.12
C ARG A 196 -9.60 -25.52 0.32
N SER A 197 -8.75 -26.56 0.32
CA SER A 197 -9.05 -27.83 -0.36
C SER A 197 -9.96 -28.75 0.46
N GLY A 198 -9.99 -28.62 1.79
CA GLY A 198 -10.85 -29.42 2.68
C GLY A 198 -12.34 -29.33 2.32
N ARG A 199 -12.86 -28.13 2.00
CA ARG A 199 -14.25 -27.95 1.54
C ARG A 199 -14.52 -28.63 0.20
N ALA A 200 -13.57 -28.58 -0.73
CA ALA A 200 -13.73 -29.20 -2.05
C ALA A 200 -13.57 -30.73 -2.02
N HIS A 201 -12.78 -31.25 -1.09
CA HIS A 201 -12.60 -32.69 -0.88
C HIS A 201 -13.80 -33.32 -0.16
N PHE A 202 -14.33 -32.66 0.88
CA PHE A 202 -15.54 -33.13 1.58
C PHE A 202 -16.78 -33.12 0.67
N ALA A 203 -16.96 -32.10 -0.17
CA ALA A 203 -18.06 -32.06 -1.14
C ALA A 203 -17.97 -33.22 -2.16
N ARG A 204 -16.76 -33.65 -2.54
CA ARG A 204 -16.53 -34.75 -3.50
C ARG A 204 -16.72 -36.14 -2.88
N ILE A 205 -16.46 -36.28 -1.58
CA ILE A 205 -16.72 -37.53 -0.83
C ILE A 205 -18.21 -37.70 -0.56
N TRP A 206 -18.93 -36.60 -0.33
CA TRP A 206 -20.36 -36.65 -0.05
C TRP A 206 -21.14 -37.08 -1.30
N THR A 207 -20.84 -36.48 -2.45
CA THR A 207 -21.48 -36.86 -3.73
C THR A 207 -21.16 -38.28 -4.19
N SER A 208 -19.95 -38.80 -3.92
CA SER A 208 -19.61 -40.19 -4.25
C SER A 208 -20.31 -41.21 -3.35
N ARG A 209 -20.61 -40.86 -2.09
CA ARG A 209 -21.36 -41.73 -1.16
C ARG A 209 -22.84 -41.81 -1.48
N GLU A 210 -23.45 -40.73 -1.98
CA GLU A 210 -24.85 -40.74 -2.42
C GLU A 210 -25.03 -41.58 -3.69
N ALA A 211 -24.16 -41.39 -4.69
CA ALA A 211 -24.19 -42.17 -5.93
C ALA A 211 -24.04 -43.69 -5.69
N ASN A 212 -23.26 -44.09 -4.67
CA ASN A 212 -23.05 -45.49 -4.33
C ASN A 212 -24.22 -46.09 -3.49
N ARG A 213 -24.96 -45.26 -2.73
CA ARG A 213 -26.20 -45.71 -2.06
C ARG A 213 -27.30 -46.01 -3.07
N ASP A 214 -27.42 -45.19 -4.11
CA ASP A 214 -28.47 -45.35 -5.13
C ASP A 214 -28.23 -46.57 -6.03
N GLN A 215 -26.97 -47.00 -6.18
CA GLN A 215 -26.62 -48.25 -6.88
C GLN A 215 -26.85 -49.50 -6.03
N ALA A 216 -26.69 -49.42 -4.71
CA ALA A 216 -26.92 -50.57 -3.81
C ALA A 216 -28.41 -50.82 -3.52
N ALA A 217 -29.29 -49.89 -3.88
CA ALA A 217 -30.74 -49.97 -3.68
C ALA A 217 -31.53 -50.44 -4.92
N ARG A 218 -30.84 -50.84 -6.00
CA ARG A 218 -31.41 -51.41 -7.23
C ARG A 218 -31.00 -52.86 -7.38
#